data_AF-A0A9P4UVD1-F1
#
_entry.id   AF-A0A9P4UVD1-F1
#
_cell.length_a   1.000
_cell.length_b   1.000
_cell.length_c   1.000
_cell.angle_alpha   90.00
_cell.angle_beta   90.00
_cell.angle_gamma   90.00
#
_symmetry.space_group_name_H-M   'P 1'
#
loop_
_entity.id
_entity.type
_entity.pdbx_description
1 polymer ?
#
loop_
_entity_poly.entity_id
_entity_poly.type
_entity_poly.pdbx_seq_one_letter_code
_entity_poly.pdbx_strand_id
1 'polypeptide(L)'
;MGIPTRYGNTPAQWKAWWDATGSLWQQGTFWGKYAGLFIATGGLGGDQESTALAIMSTLVHHGFVHVPHGYKTTFALQANFTEVHGGSPWGAGSFAGGDESRQPSELELSMAVEQGKAFHSHVARVSSA
;
A
#
# COMPACT_ATOMS: atom_id res chain seq x y z
N MET A 1 -0.96 -5.22 1.15
CA MET A 1 0.05 -5.73 0.21
C MET A 1 1.26 -4.82 0.29
N GLY A 2 2.43 -5.41 0.58
CA GLY A 2 3.67 -4.67 0.71
C GLY A 2 4.46 -4.68 -0.59
N ILE A 3 4.72 -3.50 -1.15
CA ILE A 3 5.34 -3.38 -2.47
C ILE A 3 6.58 -2.49 -2.38
N PRO A 4 7.81 -3.02 -2.52
CA PRO A 4 8.99 -2.20 -2.73
C PRO A 4 8.96 -1.67 -4.17
N THR A 5 9.00 -0.36 -4.35
CA THR A 5 8.85 0.25 -5.68
C THR A 5 9.97 -0.17 -6.64
N ARG A 6 9.64 -0.25 -7.92
CA ARG A 6 10.59 -0.22 -9.04
C ARG A 6 10.10 0.79 -10.06
N TYR A 7 10.68 2.00 -10.03
CA TYR A 7 10.40 3.10 -10.96
C TYR A 7 8.90 3.41 -11.08
N GLY A 8 8.20 3.54 -9.96
CA GLY A 8 6.77 3.87 -9.95
C GLY A 8 5.86 2.69 -10.24
N ASN A 9 6.40 1.48 -10.19
CA ASN A 9 5.67 0.26 -10.48
C ASN A 9 6.02 -0.87 -9.50
N THR A 10 5.28 -1.96 -9.61
CA THR A 10 5.53 -3.20 -8.90
C THR A 10 6.82 -3.88 -9.39
N PRO A 11 7.59 -4.53 -8.51
CA PRO A 11 8.78 -5.28 -8.91
C PRO A 11 8.38 -6.55 -9.68
N ALA A 12 9.33 -7.11 -10.44
CA ALA A 12 9.10 -8.28 -11.28
C ALA A 12 8.51 -9.48 -10.51
N GLN A 13 8.88 -9.67 -9.25
CA GLN A 13 8.36 -10.73 -8.38
C GLN A 13 6.86 -10.58 -8.14
N TRP A 14 6.40 -9.35 -7.89
CA TRP A 14 4.97 -9.05 -7.76
C TRP A 14 4.24 -9.28 -9.08
N LYS A 15 4.84 -8.82 -10.20
CA LYS A 15 4.24 -9.01 -11.52
C LYS A 15 4.11 -10.49 -11.88
N ALA A 16 5.15 -11.29 -11.68
CA ALA A 16 5.13 -12.73 -11.92
C ALA A 16 4.09 -13.46 -11.07
N TRP A 17 3.91 -13.05 -9.80
CA TRP A 17 2.87 -13.62 -8.94
C TRP A 17 1.47 -13.36 -9.50
N TRP A 18 1.17 -12.11 -9.89
CA TRP A 18 -0.11 -11.75 -10.51
C TRP A 18 -0.32 -12.39 -11.89
N ASP A 19 0.73 -12.57 -12.68
CA ASP A 19 0.60 -13.23 -13.98
C ASP A 19 0.24 -14.73 -13.84
N ALA A 20 0.55 -15.34 -12.68
CA ALA A 20 0.18 -16.71 -12.35
C ALA A 20 -1.29 -16.87 -11.86
N THR A 21 -2.04 -15.78 -11.64
CA THR A 21 -3.42 -15.85 -11.10
C THR A 21 -4.50 -15.85 -12.19
N GLY A 22 -4.15 -16.09 -13.46
CA GLY A 22 -5.11 -16.04 -14.58
C GLY A 22 -6.33 -16.97 -14.43
N SER A 23 -6.15 -18.17 -13.88
CA SER A 23 -7.28 -19.09 -13.60
C SER A 23 -8.17 -18.58 -12.46
N LEU A 24 -7.57 -18.03 -11.40
CA LEU A 24 -8.29 -17.43 -10.27
C LEU A 24 -9.08 -16.20 -10.70
N TRP A 25 -8.53 -15.41 -11.62
CA TRP A 25 -9.21 -14.29 -12.27
C TRP A 25 -10.45 -14.76 -13.04
N GLN A 26 -10.33 -15.76 -13.91
CA GLN A 26 -11.47 -16.31 -14.66
C GLN A 26 -12.58 -16.83 -13.74
N GLN A 27 -12.22 -17.38 -12.59
CA GLN A 27 -13.16 -17.90 -11.59
C GLN A 27 -13.73 -16.81 -10.67
N GLY A 28 -13.29 -15.56 -10.78
CA GLY A 28 -13.73 -14.47 -9.90
C GLY A 28 -13.32 -14.67 -8.43
N THR A 29 -12.25 -15.43 -8.16
CA THR A 29 -11.89 -15.88 -6.80
C THR A 29 -11.69 -14.72 -5.81
N PHE A 30 -11.23 -13.56 -6.31
CA PHE A 30 -10.94 -12.38 -5.50
C PHE A 30 -12.04 -11.31 -5.53
N TRP A 31 -13.15 -11.56 -6.24
CA TRP A 31 -14.26 -10.62 -6.31
C TRP A 31 -14.77 -10.27 -4.91
N GLY A 32 -14.88 -8.97 -4.64
CA GLY A 32 -15.38 -8.43 -3.37
C GLY A 32 -14.40 -8.51 -2.19
N LYS A 33 -13.21 -9.10 -2.38
CA LYS A 33 -12.17 -9.10 -1.32
C LYS A 33 -11.54 -7.72 -1.17
N TYR A 34 -11.01 -7.43 0.01
CA TYR A 34 -10.44 -6.13 0.35
C TYR A 34 -8.92 -6.11 0.24
N ALA A 35 -8.36 -5.02 -0.27
CA ALA A 35 -6.90 -4.82 -0.37
C ALA A 35 -6.47 -3.44 0.12
N GLY A 36 -5.59 -3.42 1.12
CA GLY A 36 -4.79 -2.25 1.52
C GLY A 36 -3.37 -2.34 0.96
N LEU A 37 -2.71 -1.19 0.76
CA LEU A 37 -1.36 -1.09 0.18
C LEU A 37 -0.38 -0.44 1.17
N PHE A 38 0.87 -0.87 1.18
CA PHE A 38 1.96 -0.15 1.83
C PHE A 38 3.25 -0.24 0.99
N ILE A 39 3.97 0.87 0.84
CA ILE A 39 4.99 1.07 -0.20
C ILE A 39 6.34 1.45 0.42
N ALA A 40 7.41 0.83 -0.06
CA ALA A 40 8.78 1.21 0.31
C ALA A 40 9.51 1.78 -0.91
N THR A 41 10.21 2.91 -0.75
CA THR A 41 10.93 3.57 -1.85
C THR A 41 12.33 4.01 -1.46
N GLY A 42 13.21 4.22 -2.44
CA GLY A 42 14.62 4.59 -2.19
C GLY A 42 14.82 6.07 -1.82
N GLY A 43 13.89 6.95 -2.18
CA GLY A 43 14.04 8.38 -1.92
C GLY A 43 12.73 9.16 -1.98
N LEU A 44 12.81 10.42 -1.53
CA LEU A 44 11.68 11.33 -1.34
C LEU A 44 10.89 11.61 -2.62
N GLY A 45 11.60 11.79 -3.74
CA GLY A 45 11.00 12.14 -5.02
C GLY A 45 10.35 10.97 -5.76
N GLY A 46 10.48 9.74 -5.24
CA GLY A 46 10.13 8.53 -5.96
C GLY A 46 8.97 7.77 -5.33
N ASP A 47 7.87 7.73 -6.05
CA ASP A 47 7.06 6.54 -6.28
C ASP A 47 6.21 5.94 -5.16
N GLN A 48 6.11 6.61 -4.01
CA GLN A 48 5.20 6.23 -2.93
C GLN A 48 3.75 6.13 -3.44
N GLU A 49 3.34 7.10 -4.25
CA GLU A 49 1.98 7.17 -4.80
C GLU A 49 1.84 6.46 -6.15
N SER A 50 2.79 6.67 -7.08
CA SER A 50 2.73 6.08 -8.42
C SER A 50 2.73 4.55 -8.39
N THR A 51 3.48 3.92 -7.47
CA THR A 51 3.47 2.47 -7.28
C THR A 51 2.10 1.96 -6.84
N ALA A 52 1.43 2.71 -5.95
CA ALA A 52 0.08 2.39 -5.52
C ALA A 52 -0.92 2.53 -6.68
N LEU A 53 -0.80 3.60 -7.48
CA LEU A 53 -1.60 3.79 -8.70
C LEU A 53 -1.39 2.68 -9.72
N ALA A 54 -0.14 2.25 -9.95
CA ALA A 54 0.20 1.23 -10.94
C ALA A 54 -0.47 -0.13 -10.63
N ILE A 55 -0.48 -0.55 -9.36
CA ILE A 55 -1.08 -1.82 -8.96
C ILE A 55 -2.63 -1.79 -9.01
N MET A 56 -3.26 -0.61 -9.06
CA MET A 56 -4.72 -0.49 -9.12
C MET A 56 -5.32 -1.22 -10.32
N SER A 57 -4.65 -1.18 -11.48
CA SER A 57 -5.10 -1.91 -12.67
C SER A 57 -5.32 -3.40 -12.37
N THR A 58 -4.37 -4.03 -11.67
CA THR A 58 -4.42 -5.45 -11.31
C THR A 58 -5.51 -5.73 -10.28
N LEU A 59 -5.63 -4.89 -9.26
CA LEU A 59 -6.67 -5.02 -8.23
C LEU A 59 -8.08 -4.92 -8.82
N VAL A 60 -8.30 -3.95 -9.71
CA VAL A 60 -9.60 -3.74 -10.37
C VAL A 60 -9.94 -4.92 -11.28
N HIS A 61 -8.98 -5.43 -12.07
CA HIS A 61 -9.21 -6.61 -12.92
C HIS A 61 -9.62 -7.85 -12.11
N HIS A 62 -9.07 -8.03 -10.91
CA HIS A 62 -9.43 -9.12 -10.00
C HIS A 62 -10.68 -8.87 -9.16
N GLY A 63 -11.29 -7.68 -9.22
CA GLY A 63 -12.49 -7.33 -8.46
C GLY A 63 -12.26 -7.05 -6.98
N PHE A 64 -11.04 -6.64 -6.59
CA PHE A 64 -10.78 -6.22 -5.22
C PHE A 64 -11.43 -4.86 -4.93
N VAL A 65 -11.91 -4.69 -3.70
CA VAL A 65 -12.24 -3.41 -3.11
C VAL A 65 -10.98 -2.82 -2.47
N HIS A 66 -10.48 -1.72 -3.02
CA HIS A 66 -9.36 -1.01 -2.41
C HIS A 66 -9.80 -0.24 -1.16
N VAL A 67 -9.11 -0.48 -0.05
CA VAL A 67 -9.27 0.28 1.19
C VAL A 67 -8.08 1.23 1.32
N PRO A 68 -8.26 2.53 1.05
CA PRO A 68 -7.18 3.50 1.12
C PRO A 68 -6.75 3.76 2.57
N HIS A 69 -5.54 4.27 2.76
CA HIS A 69 -5.09 4.73 4.07
C HIS A 69 -5.91 5.95 4.53
N GLY A 70 -6.12 6.91 3.61
CA GLY A 70 -6.80 8.18 3.88
C GLY A 70 -6.06 9.02 4.93
N TYR A 71 -6.63 10.16 5.30
CA TYR A 71 -6.03 11.06 6.30
C TYR A 71 -6.67 10.95 7.70
N LYS A 72 -7.88 10.37 7.85
CA LYS A 72 -8.68 10.49 9.08
C LYS A 72 -7.94 10.05 10.35
N THR A 73 -7.25 8.91 10.31
CA THR A 73 -6.58 8.33 11.49
C THR A 73 -5.10 8.69 11.58
N THR A 74 -4.53 9.32 10.55
CA THR A 74 -3.09 9.58 10.45
C THR A 74 -2.76 11.00 9.97
N PHE A 75 -3.69 11.95 10.05
CA PHE A 75 -3.49 13.33 9.56
C PHE A 75 -2.23 13.97 10.13
N ALA A 76 -2.06 13.94 11.46
CA ALA A 76 -0.90 14.52 12.12
C ALA A 76 0.43 13.83 11.77
N LEU A 77 0.37 12.54 11.40
CA LEU A 77 1.56 11.79 10.99
C LEU A 77 1.93 12.08 9.53
N GLN A 78 0.95 12.05 8.62
CA GLN A 78 1.17 12.32 7.19
C GLN A 78 1.46 13.79 6.89
N ALA A 79 0.91 14.72 7.66
CA ALA A 79 1.14 16.14 7.52
C ALA A 79 2.35 16.62 8.35
N ASN A 80 3.21 15.70 8.81
CA ASN A 80 4.40 16.06 9.55
C ASN A 80 5.43 16.73 8.60
N PHE A 81 5.95 17.89 9.01
CA PHE A 81 6.99 18.61 8.27
C PHE A 81 8.32 18.71 9.04
N THR A 82 8.42 18.04 10.19
CA THR A 82 9.59 18.11 11.06
C THR A 82 10.62 17.04 10.75
N GLU A 83 10.20 15.91 10.16
CA GLU A 83 11.11 14.85 9.73
C GLU A 83 10.71 14.28 8.35
N VAL A 84 11.70 13.72 7.66
CA VAL A 84 11.52 13.02 6.38
C VAL A 84 10.83 11.68 6.64
N HIS A 85 9.62 11.50 6.10
CA HIS A 85 8.84 10.27 6.25
C HIS A 85 8.14 9.84 4.95
N GLY A 86 8.01 8.52 4.76
CA GLY A 86 7.18 7.93 3.72
C GLY A 86 5.69 7.97 4.07
N GLY A 87 4.88 7.35 3.22
CA GLY A 87 3.42 7.26 3.42
C GLY A 87 2.64 8.33 2.66
N SER A 88 1.41 7.97 2.31
CA SER A 88 0.47 8.81 1.57
C SER A 88 -0.96 8.34 1.84
N PRO A 89 -1.99 9.06 1.33
CA PRO A 89 -3.37 8.61 1.44
C PRO A 89 -3.66 7.27 0.77
N TRP A 90 -2.80 6.82 -0.14
CA TRP A 90 -2.89 5.51 -0.80
C TRP A 90 -2.48 4.35 0.11
N GLY A 91 -1.58 4.60 1.07
CA GLY A 91 -0.94 3.58 1.88
C GLY A 91 0.14 4.14 2.78
N ALA A 92 0.38 3.51 3.93
CA ALA A 92 1.59 3.76 4.71
C ALA A 92 2.83 3.43 3.87
N GLY A 93 3.96 4.03 4.23
CA GLY A 93 5.18 3.79 3.49
C GLY A 93 6.42 4.19 4.24
N SER A 94 7.56 3.78 3.69
CA SER A 94 8.87 4.03 4.29
C SER A 94 9.93 4.30 3.21
N PHE A 95 10.99 5.01 3.60
CA PHE A 95 12.17 5.21 2.76
C PHE A 95 13.33 4.31 3.19
N ALA A 96 13.90 3.59 2.24
CA ALA A 96 15.11 2.77 2.44
C ALA A 96 16.42 3.55 2.27
N GLY A 97 16.37 4.74 1.65
CA GLY A 97 17.58 5.49 1.27
C GLY A 97 18.25 4.92 0.01
N GLY A 98 19.15 5.69 -0.60
CA GLY A 98 19.82 5.30 -1.86
C GLY A 98 20.79 4.12 -1.72
N ASP A 99 21.29 3.87 -0.50
CA ASP A 99 22.14 2.74 -0.14
C ASP A 99 21.37 1.62 0.59
N GLU A 100 20.04 1.75 0.67
CA GLU A 100 19.13 0.81 1.36
C GLU A 100 19.41 0.62 2.87
N SER A 101 20.20 1.51 3.50
CA SER A 101 20.57 1.41 4.91
C SER A 101 19.52 1.96 5.88
N ARG A 102 18.65 2.88 5.43
CA ARG A 102 17.66 3.53 6.29
C ARG A 102 16.57 2.53 6.69
N GLN A 103 16.35 2.41 7.99
CA GLN A 103 15.23 1.65 8.54
C GLN A 103 13.97 2.52 8.66
N PRO A 104 12.77 1.92 8.70
CA PRO A 104 11.54 2.66 8.95
C PRO A 104 11.60 3.48 10.24
N SER A 105 11.23 4.76 10.18
CA SER A 105 11.17 5.61 11.37
C SER A 105 10.01 5.23 12.28
N GLU A 106 10.02 5.68 13.54
CA GLU A 106 8.89 5.48 14.45
C GLU A 106 7.59 6.10 13.91
N LEU A 107 7.67 7.23 13.19
CA LEU A 107 6.54 7.87 12.54
C LEU A 107 5.96 6.98 11.42
N GLU A 108 6.82 6.43 10.57
CA GLU A 108 6.42 5.50 9.48
C GLU A 108 5.79 4.22 10.05
N LEU A 109 6.38 3.65 11.10
CA LEU A 109 5.85 2.48 11.80
C LEU A 109 4.49 2.80 12.45
N SER A 110 4.35 3.98 13.06
CA SER A 110 3.09 4.43 13.66
C SER A 110 1.99 4.57 12.60
N MET A 111 2.29 5.12 11.42
CA MET A 111 1.35 5.17 10.30
C MET A 111 0.91 3.78 9.84
N ALA A 112 1.84 2.84 9.74
CA ALA A 112 1.53 1.46 9.36
C ALA A 112 0.62 0.76 10.38
N VAL A 113 0.86 0.97 11.68
CA VAL A 113 -0.01 0.45 12.76
C VAL A 113 -1.41 1.03 12.65
N GLU A 114 -1.53 2.35 12.48
CA GLU A 114 -2.84 3.01 12.34
C GLU A 114 -3.55 2.61 11.05
N GLN A 115 -2.83 2.40 9.94
CA GLN A 115 -3.40 1.82 8.73
C GLN A 115 -3.99 0.43 9.00
N GLY A 116 -3.27 -0.44 9.72
CA GLY A 116 -3.74 -1.78 10.05
C GLY A 116 -5.05 -1.75 10.86
N LYS A 117 -5.10 -0.91 11.89
CA LYS A 117 -6.32 -0.69 12.70
C LYS A 117 -7.49 -0.17 11.86
N ALA A 118 -7.24 0.83 11.00
CA ALA A 118 -8.26 1.44 10.15
C ALA A 118 -8.78 0.46 9.09
N PHE A 119 -7.88 -0.31 8.47
CA PHE A 119 -8.21 -1.35 7.50
C PHE A 119 -9.11 -2.42 8.13
N HIS A 120 -8.70 -2.98 9.28
CA HIS A 120 -9.51 -3.94 10.01
C HIS A 120 -10.91 -3.37 10.32
N SER A 121 -10.96 -2.15 10.85
CA SER A 121 -12.24 -1.49 11.17
C SER A 121 -13.13 -1.30 9.95
N HIS A 122 -12.56 -1.09 8.75
CA HIS A 122 -13.34 -1.01 7.52
C HIS A 122 -13.92 -2.37 7.13
N VAL A 123 -13.09 -3.41 7.12
CA VAL A 123 -13.48 -4.77 6.71
C VAL A 123 -14.45 -5.41 7.71
N ALA A 124 -14.29 -5.14 9.01
CA ALA A 124 -15.15 -5.67 10.06
C ALA A 124 -16.61 -5.19 9.93
N ARG A 125 -16.83 -3.92 9.54
CA ARG A 125 -18.19 -3.34 9.38
C ARG A 125 -19.06 -4.04 8.34
N VAL A 126 -18.42 -4.62 7.33
CA VAL A 126 -19.07 -5.27 6.19
C VAL A 126 -19.10 -6.78 6.30
N SER A 127 -18.32 -7.36 7.22
CA SER A 127 -18.29 -8.79 7.49
C SER A 127 -19.30 -9.21 8.57
N SER A 128 -19.88 -8.25 9.29
CA SER A 128 -20.88 -8.44 10.35
C SER A 128 -22.33 -8.27 9.88
N ALA A 129 -22.57 -8.25 8.57
CA ALA A 129 -23.88 -8.22 7.93
C ALA A 129 -24.08 -9.49 7.11
#